data_AF-A0A965CXN9-F1
#
_entry.id   AF-A0A965CXN9-F1
#
_cell.length_a   1.000
_cell.length_b   1.000
_cell.length_c   1.000
_cell.angle_alpha   90.00
_cell.angle_beta   90.00
_cell.angle_gamma   90.00
#
_symmetry.space_group_name_H-M   'P 1'
#
loop_
_entity.id
_entity.type
_entity.pdbx_description
1 polymer ?
#
loop_
_entity_poly.entity_id
_entity_poly.type
_entity_poly.pdbx_seq_one_letter_code
_entity_poly.pdbx_strand_id
1 'polypeptide(L)'
;DKTFEERDLINASVVNALDEAALTWGVKVLRYEIKDLTPPAEILRSMQAQITAEREKRALIAKSEGQRQQEINLADGEKQSAILQSEGQRLAAINRAEGEAKAITTIATANAQAVRAVAAAMHEPGGINAANLKVAEIYIQAFGNLAKAGNTLIVPANLSDVASLVSSAMTVINNVRPATSPTAPKSAQ
;
A
#
# COMPACT_ATOMS: atom_id res chain seq x y z
N ASP A 1 -52.51 20.39 11.62
CA ASP A 1 -53.75 19.57 11.61
C ASP A 1 -54.85 19.97 12.58
N LYS A 2 -54.69 20.98 13.45
CA LYS A 2 -55.79 21.46 14.32
C LYS A 2 -56.95 22.14 13.57
N THR A 3 -56.69 22.71 12.39
CA THR A 3 -57.68 23.47 11.62
C THR A 3 -58.78 22.59 11.00
N PHE A 4 -58.52 21.29 10.81
CA PHE A 4 -59.53 20.35 10.30
C PHE A 4 -60.41 19.80 11.43
N GLU A 5 -59.83 19.48 12.59
CA GLU A 5 -60.59 19.08 13.78
C GLU A 5 -61.53 20.20 14.28
N GLU A 6 -61.09 21.45 14.19
CA GLU A 6 -61.93 22.62 14.54
C GLU A 6 -63.13 22.81 13.60
N ARG A 7 -63.04 22.38 12.33
CA ARG A 7 -64.16 22.50 11.37
C ARG A 7 -65.33 21.61 11.77
N ASP A 8 -65.06 20.38 12.19
CA ASP A 8 -66.12 19.44 12.59
C ASP A 8 -66.83 19.91 13.87
N LEU A 9 -66.07 20.45 14.83
CA LEU A 9 -66.62 21.05 16.06
C LEU A 9 -67.47 22.28 15.78
N ILE A 10 -67.01 23.20 14.92
CA ILE A 10 -67.76 24.40 14.54
C ILE A 10 -69.03 24.01 13.79
N ASN A 11 -68.94 23.08 12.84
CA ASN A 11 -70.10 22.61 12.09
C ASN A 11 -71.17 22.01 13.02
N ALA A 12 -70.77 21.16 13.98
CA ALA A 12 -71.69 20.59 14.95
C ALA A 12 -72.35 21.67 15.83
N SER A 13 -71.59 22.65 16.29
CA SER A 13 -72.11 23.77 17.09
C SER A 13 -73.12 24.62 16.32
N VAL A 14 -72.86 24.91 15.04
CA VAL A 14 -73.74 25.71 14.18
C VAL A 14 -75.02 24.95 13.83
N VAL A 15 -74.93 23.64 13.52
CA VAL A 15 -76.12 22.81 13.24
C VAL A 15 -77.05 22.78 14.46
N ASN A 16 -76.52 22.55 15.66
CA ASN A 16 -77.33 22.51 16.88
C ASN A 16 -78.06 23.84 17.14
N ALA A 17 -77.36 24.97 16.97
CA ALA A 17 -77.96 26.28 17.17
C ALA A 17 -79.06 26.59 16.15
N LEU A 18 -78.89 26.17 14.88
CA LEU A 18 -79.91 26.35 13.85
C LEU A 18 -81.13 25.44 14.06
N ASP A 19 -80.92 24.18 14.46
CA ASP A 19 -82.01 23.22 14.67
C ASP A 19 -82.92 23.65 15.83
N GLU A 20 -82.34 24.18 16.91
CA GLU A 20 -83.09 24.75 18.04
C GLU A 20 -83.98 25.92 17.62
N ALA A 21 -83.47 26.85 16.81
CA ALA A 21 -84.24 27.99 16.32
C ALA A 21 -85.32 27.59 15.31
N ALA A 22 -85.05 26.57 14.48
CA ALA A 22 -85.92 26.13 13.39
C ALA A 22 -87.15 25.32 13.87
N LEU A 23 -87.12 24.77 15.09
CA LEU A 23 -88.25 24.08 15.73
C LEU A 23 -89.54 24.92 15.72
N THR A 24 -89.43 26.22 15.95
CA THR A 24 -90.56 27.16 15.99
C THR A 24 -91.23 27.33 14.61
N TRP A 25 -90.52 27.02 13.53
CA TRP A 25 -90.98 27.17 12.14
C TRP A 25 -91.32 25.84 11.46
N GLY A 26 -91.14 24.71 12.16
CA GLY A 26 -91.47 23.38 11.64
C GLY A 26 -90.51 22.86 10.57
N VAL A 27 -89.28 23.35 10.51
CA VAL A 27 -88.25 22.95 9.54
C VAL A 27 -87.12 22.21 10.24
N LYS A 28 -86.62 21.10 9.68
CA LYS A 28 -85.51 20.31 10.23
C LYS A 28 -84.23 20.53 9.42
N VAL A 29 -83.14 20.90 10.08
CA VAL A 29 -81.84 21.13 9.43
C VAL A 29 -81.04 19.82 9.40
N LEU A 30 -80.68 19.34 8.22
CA LEU A 30 -80.01 18.03 8.05
C LEU A 30 -78.48 18.13 8.01
N ARG A 31 -77.94 19.20 7.41
CA ARG A 31 -76.49 19.40 7.26
C ARG A 31 -76.18 20.86 7.00
N TYR A 32 -75.14 21.36 7.66
CA TYR A 32 -74.51 22.65 7.38
C TYR A 32 -73.08 22.41 6.89
N GLU A 33 -72.66 23.17 5.88
CA GLU A 33 -71.31 23.10 5.33
C GLU A 33 -70.81 24.52 5.09
N ILE A 34 -69.70 24.88 5.76
CA ILE A 34 -69.01 26.13 5.49
C ILE A 34 -68.35 26.01 4.13
N LYS A 35 -68.82 26.81 3.16
CA LYS A 35 -68.36 26.75 1.78
C LYS A 35 -66.98 27.40 1.62
N ASP A 36 -66.92 28.72 1.68
CA ASP A 36 -65.69 29.49 1.50
C ASP A 36 -65.54 30.51 2.63
N LEU A 37 -64.46 30.40 3.40
CA LEU A 37 -64.03 31.44 4.33
C LEU A 37 -62.90 32.21 3.65
N THR A 38 -63.13 33.48 3.32
CA THR A 38 -62.10 34.33 2.71
C THR A 38 -61.46 35.18 3.81
N PRO A 39 -60.29 34.79 4.35
CA PRO A 39 -59.59 35.61 5.33
C PRO A 39 -59.15 36.93 4.70
N PRO A 40 -59.04 38.01 5.51
CA PRO A 40 -58.60 39.30 5.02
C PRO A 40 -57.16 39.22 4.48
N ALA A 41 -56.88 39.98 3.43
CA ALA A 41 -55.62 39.91 2.68
C ALA A 41 -54.36 40.10 3.56
N GLU A 42 -54.47 40.86 4.64
CA GLU A 42 -53.37 41.11 5.58
C GLU A 42 -52.93 39.86 6.36
N ILE A 43 -53.89 39.00 6.74
CA ILE A 43 -53.61 37.73 7.39
C ILE A 43 -52.99 36.75 6.40
N LEU A 44 -53.50 36.69 5.17
CA LEU A 44 -52.91 35.87 4.10
C LEU A 44 -51.47 36.24 3.82
N ARG A 45 -51.15 37.54 3.72
CA ARG A 45 -49.79 38.03 3.50
C ARG A 45 -48.85 37.64 4.64
N SER A 46 -49.29 37.81 5.88
CA SER A 46 -48.52 37.46 7.07
C SER A 46 -48.27 35.95 7.16
N MET A 47 -49.30 35.15 6.86
CA MET A 47 -49.20 33.69 6.82
C MET A 47 -48.24 33.23 5.71
N GLN A 48 -48.32 33.81 4.52
CA GLN A 48 -47.41 33.52 3.41
C GLN A 48 -45.96 33.86 3.78
N ALA A 49 -45.73 35.03 4.38
CA ALA A 49 -44.40 35.43 4.83
C ALA A 49 -43.82 34.47 5.88
N GLN A 50 -44.64 34.03 6.83
CA GLN A 50 -44.24 33.03 7.84
C GLN A 50 -43.90 31.67 7.21
N ILE A 51 -44.75 31.18 6.29
CA ILE A 51 -44.51 29.90 5.59
C ILE A 51 -43.22 29.97 4.78
N THR A 52 -43.00 31.07 4.06
CA THR A 52 -41.75 31.28 3.29
C THR A 52 -40.54 31.29 4.22
N ALA A 53 -40.57 32.07 5.31
CA ALA A 53 -39.47 32.14 6.26
C ALA A 53 -39.17 30.77 6.90
N GLU A 54 -40.19 29.98 7.22
CA GLU A 54 -39.98 28.66 7.79
C GLU A 54 -39.45 27.66 6.76
N ARG A 55 -39.90 27.74 5.50
CA ARG A 55 -39.33 26.96 4.40
C ARG A 55 -37.87 27.31 4.16
N GLU A 56 -37.54 28.60 4.13
CA GLU A 56 -36.16 29.08 3.97
C GLU A 56 -35.26 28.60 5.12
N LYS A 57 -35.73 28.71 6.36
CA LYS A 57 -35.03 28.19 7.54
C LYS A 57 -34.77 26.68 7.41
N ARG A 58 -35.80 25.89 7.06
CA ARG A 58 -35.66 24.44 6.88
C ARG A 58 -34.69 24.10 5.76
N ALA A 59 -34.77 24.81 4.63
CA ALA A 59 -33.86 24.62 3.51
C ALA A 59 -32.40 24.93 3.87
N LEU A 60 -32.17 26.00 4.64
CA LEU A 60 -30.83 26.38 5.10
C LEU A 60 -30.24 25.34 6.05
N ILE A 61 -31.04 24.84 7.00
CA ILE A 61 -30.61 23.77 7.93
C ILE A 61 -30.27 22.51 7.15
N ALA A 62 -31.16 22.05 6.26
CA ALA A 62 -30.94 20.86 5.45
C ALA A 62 -29.68 20.99 4.57
N LYS A 63 -29.44 22.17 4.00
CA LYS A 63 -28.24 22.45 3.21
C LYS A 63 -26.97 22.38 4.07
N SER A 64 -26.98 23.00 5.24
CA SER A 64 -25.84 23.00 6.19
C SER A 64 -25.52 21.59 6.68
N GLU A 65 -26.54 20.81 7.04
CA GLU A 65 -26.39 19.40 7.43
C GLU A 65 -25.84 18.55 6.28
N GLY A 66 -26.34 18.75 5.06
CA GLY A 66 -25.84 18.08 3.86
C GLY A 66 -24.36 18.40 3.59
N GLN A 67 -23.95 19.66 3.72
CA GLN A 67 -22.56 20.09 3.57
C GLN A 67 -21.67 19.45 4.63
N ARG A 68 -22.07 19.51 5.91
CA ARG A 68 -21.34 18.87 7.00
C ARG A 68 -21.17 17.37 6.77
N GLN A 69 -22.23 16.68 6.36
CA GLN A 69 -22.16 15.25 6.09
C GLN A 69 -21.26 14.93 4.90
N GLN A 70 -21.29 15.76 3.85
CA GLN A 70 -20.39 15.63 2.70
C GLN A 70 -18.93 15.77 3.11
N GLU A 71 -18.59 16.78 3.91
CA GLU A 71 -17.22 17.02 4.39
C GLU A 71 -16.72 15.87 5.28
N ILE A 72 -17.57 15.36 6.17
CA ILE A 72 -17.25 14.18 6.99
C ILE A 72 -16.96 12.97 6.10
N ASN A 73 -17.83 12.67 5.14
CA ASN A 73 -17.66 11.53 4.26
C ASN A 73 -16.38 11.65 3.41
N LEU A 74 -16.04 12.86 2.96
CA LEU A 74 -14.81 13.11 2.22
C LEU A 74 -13.58 12.88 3.11
N ALA A 75 -13.57 13.47 4.31
CA ALA A 75 -12.46 13.33 5.26
C ALA A 75 -12.25 11.86 5.70
N ASP A 76 -13.33 11.13 5.94
CA ASP A 76 -13.27 9.70 6.28
C ASP A 76 -12.73 8.87 5.10
N GLY A 77 -13.17 9.18 3.88
CA GLY A 77 -12.64 8.55 2.65
C GLY A 77 -11.15 8.81 2.46
N GLU A 78 -10.70 10.05 2.64
CA GLU A 78 -9.28 10.43 2.56
C GLU A 78 -8.44 9.73 3.63
N LYS A 79 -8.92 9.72 4.88
CA LYS A 79 -8.27 9.00 5.99
C LYS A 79 -8.14 7.52 5.69
N GLN A 80 -9.22 6.87 5.24
CA GLN A 80 -9.21 5.45 4.95
C GLN A 80 -8.30 5.13 3.76
N SER A 81 -8.31 5.96 2.72
CA SER A 81 -7.39 5.85 1.59
C SER A 81 -5.92 5.95 2.02
N ALA A 82 -5.59 6.93 2.85
CA ALA A 82 -4.23 7.13 3.36
C ALA A 82 -3.75 5.95 4.22
N ILE A 83 -4.61 5.38 5.06
CA ILE A 83 -4.31 4.18 5.85
C ILE A 83 -4.03 3.00 4.93
N LEU A 84 -4.93 2.73 3.97
CA LEU A 84 -4.77 1.60 3.03
C LEU A 84 -3.51 1.75 2.16
N GLN A 85 -3.18 2.97 1.73
CA GLN A 85 -1.94 3.22 1.01
C GLN A 85 -0.71 2.95 1.87
N SER A 86 -0.69 3.42 3.12
CA SER A 86 0.41 3.19 4.06
C SER A 86 0.59 1.70 4.37
N GLU A 87 -0.51 0.99 4.66
CA GLU A 87 -0.49 -0.46 4.89
C GLU A 87 -0.02 -1.22 3.65
N GLY A 88 -0.51 -0.84 2.46
CA GLY A 88 -0.08 -1.41 1.20
C GLY A 88 1.41 -1.20 0.93
N GLN A 89 1.94 0.00 1.20
CA GLN A 89 3.37 0.30 1.09
C GLN A 89 4.20 -0.55 2.07
N ARG A 90 3.75 -0.66 3.32
CA ARG A 90 4.41 -1.49 4.34
C ARG A 90 4.47 -2.94 3.91
N LEU A 91 3.35 -3.52 3.46
CA LEU A 91 3.28 -4.90 3.01
C LEU A 91 4.13 -5.11 1.75
N ALA A 92 4.09 -4.18 0.80
CA ALA A 92 4.93 -4.25 -0.40
C ALA A 92 6.43 -4.21 -0.07
N ALA A 93 6.83 -3.39 0.90
CA ALA A 93 8.22 -3.33 1.36
C ALA A 93 8.66 -4.65 2.03
N ILE A 94 7.81 -5.22 2.89
CA ILE A 94 8.06 -6.53 3.53
C ILE A 94 8.21 -7.62 2.46
N ASN A 95 7.24 -7.73 1.55
CA ASN A 95 7.26 -8.74 0.49
C ASN A 95 8.51 -8.62 -0.40
N ARG A 96 8.94 -7.38 -0.69
CA ARG A 96 10.17 -7.14 -1.46
C ARG A 96 11.40 -7.60 -0.69
N ALA A 97 11.52 -7.20 0.58
CA ALA A 97 12.65 -7.59 1.43
C ALA A 97 12.73 -9.11 1.63
N GLU A 98 11.58 -9.79 1.83
CA GLU A 98 11.50 -11.24 1.91
C GLU A 98 11.90 -11.91 0.59
N GLY A 99 11.42 -11.39 -0.54
CA GLY A 99 11.79 -11.86 -1.87
C GLY A 99 13.30 -11.76 -2.12
N GLU A 100 13.90 -10.63 -1.76
CA GLU A 100 15.35 -10.40 -1.87
C GLU A 100 16.14 -11.33 -0.95
N ALA A 101 15.75 -11.45 0.32
CA ALA A 101 16.40 -12.37 1.26
C ALA A 101 16.33 -13.82 0.77
N LYS A 102 15.17 -14.25 0.26
CA LYS A 102 15.00 -15.59 -0.33
C LYS A 102 15.83 -15.77 -1.59
N ALA A 103 15.95 -14.75 -2.44
CA ALA A 103 16.81 -14.80 -3.62
C ALA A 103 18.29 -14.96 -3.21
N ILE A 104 18.78 -14.16 -2.26
CA ILE A 104 20.16 -14.23 -1.77
C ILE A 104 20.47 -15.61 -1.19
N THR A 105 19.58 -16.14 -0.34
CA THR A 105 19.77 -17.48 0.24
C THR A 105 19.74 -18.58 -0.82
N THR A 106 18.87 -18.48 -1.82
CA THR A 106 18.83 -19.43 -2.95
C THR A 106 20.13 -19.36 -3.77
N ILE A 107 20.63 -18.16 -4.06
CA ILE A 107 21.91 -17.99 -4.78
C ILE A 107 23.08 -18.51 -3.94
N ALA A 108 23.13 -18.19 -2.65
CA ALA A 108 24.19 -18.64 -1.76
C ALA A 108 24.22 -20.17 -1.60
N THR A 109 23.06 -20.80 -1.48
CA THR A 109 22.96 -22.27 -1.40
C THR A 109 23.34 -22.93 -2.72
N ALA A 110 22.90 -22.40 -3.86
CA ALA A 110 23.30 -22.87 -5.19
C ALA A 110 24.82 -22.72 -5.41
N ASN A 111 25.41 -21.58 -5.03
CA ASN A 111 26.86 -21.37 -5.11
C ASN A 111 27.62 -22.33 -4.20
N ALA A 112 27.16 -22.54 -2.96
CA ALA A 112 27.79 -23.50 -2.06
C ALA A 112 27.72 -24.94 -2.62
N GLN A 113 26.60 -25.33 -3.22
CA GLN A 113 26.46 -26.62 -3.90
C GLN A 113 27.40 -26.72 -5.11
N ALA A 114 27.48 -25.68 -5.93
CA ALA A 114 28.37 -25.63 -7.09
C ALA A 114 29.85 -25.76 -6.67
N VAL A 115 30.29 -25.01 -5.65
CA VAL A 115 31.66 -25.10 -5.11
C VAL A 115 31.96 -26.50 -4.58
N ARG A 116 31.02 -27.13 -3.86
CA ARG A 116 31.18 -28.52 -3.40
C ARG A 116 31.29 -29.50 -4.57
N ALA A 117 30.47 -29.33 -5.61
CA ALA A 117 30.53 -30.18 -6.80
C ALA A 117 31.88 -30.05 -7.53
N VAL A 118 32.41 -28.83 -7.65
CA VAL A 118 33.75 -28.58 -8.21
C VAL A 118 34.84 -29.22 -7.35
N ALA A 119 34.79 -29.04 -6.02
CA ALA A 119 35.75 -29.62 -5.10
C ALA A 119 35.77 -31.16 -5.15
N ALA A 120 34.58 -31.78 -5.31
CA ALA A 120 34.45 -33.22 -5.53
C ALA A 120 35.07 -33.65 -6.87
N ALA A 121 34.80 -32.91 -7.96
CA ALA A 121 35.38 -33.18 -9.27
C ALA A 121 36.91 -33.01 -9.30
N MET A 122 37.50 -32.14 -8.47
CA MET A 122 38.96 -31.99 -8.36
C MET A 122 39.64 -33.19 -7.68
N HIS A 123 38.92 -33.95 -6.84
CA HIS A 123 39.44 -35.16 -6.20
C HIS A 123 39.46 -36.39 -7.13
N GLU A 124 38.76 -36.34 -8.26
CA GLU A 124 38.83 -37.37 -9.30
C GLU A 124 40.25 -37.45 -9.90
N PRO A 125 40.72 -38.63 -10.34
CA PRO A 125 42.03 -38.77 -10.97
C PRO A 125 42.17 -37.85 -12.20
N GLY A 126 43.13 -36.93 -12.16
CA GLY A 126 43.34 -35.93 -13.23
C GLY A 126 42.50 -34.65 -13.09
N GLY A 127 41.62 -34.55 -12.09
CA GLY A 127 40.77 -33.38 -11.87
C GLY A 127 41.54 -32.08 -11.63
N ILE A 128 42.63 -32.12 -10.86
CA ILE A 128 43.50 -30.95 -10.63
C ILE A 128 44.17 -30.48 -11.95
N ASN A 129 44.61 -31.42 -12.78
CA ASN A 129 45.24 -31.08 -14.07
C ASN A 129 44.22 -30.46 -15.04
N ALA A 130 42.99 -31.01 -15.09
CA ALA A 130 41.90 -30.46 -15.88
C ALA A 130 41.48 -29.05 -15.40
N ALA A 131 41.44 -28.82 -14.09
CA ALA A 131 41.15 -27.51 -13.51
C ALA A 131 42.23 -26.47 -13.88
N ASN A 132 43.51 -26.84 -13.79
CA ASN A 132 44.63 -25.95 -14.16
C ASN A 132 44.58 -25.56 -15.65
N LEU A 133 44.30 -26.52 -16.54
CA LEU A 133 44.10 -26.25 -17.97
C LEU A 133 42.91 -25.31 -18.17
N LYS A 134 41.80 -25.53 -17.45
CA LYS A 134 40.61 -24.70 -17.57
C LYS A 134 40.84 -23.25 -17.12
N VAL A 135 41.57 -23.05 -16.03
CA VAL A 135 41.97 -21.70 -15.56
C VAL A 135 42.85 -21.02 -16.61
N ALA A 136 43.79 -21.74 -17.22
CA ALA A 136 44.63 -21.20 -18.29
C ALA A 136 43.79 -20.79 -19.53
N GLU A 137 42.81 -21.59 -19.94
CA GLU A 137 41.87 -21.23 -21.02
C GLU A 137 41.10 -19.94 -20.70
N ILE A 138 40.54 -19.83 -19.48
CA ILE A 138 39.78 -18.66 -19.03
C ILE A 138 40.68 -17.42 -19.02
N TYR A 139 41.92 -17.55 -18.53
CA TYR A 139 42.88 -16.45 -18.52
C TYR A 139 43.19 -15.94 -19.93
N ILE A 140 43.45 -16.84 -20.89
CA ILE A 140 43.71 -16.47 -22.29
C ILE A 140 42.46 -15.84 -22.92
N GLN A 141 41.27 -16.37 -22.66
CA GLN A 141 40.02 -15.80 -23.16
C GLN A 141 39.73 -14.41 -22.57
N ALA A 142 39.91 -14.24 -21.25
CA ALA A 142 39.73 -12.96 -20.56
C ALA A 142 40.73 -11.92 -21.07
N PHE A 143 42.00 -12.32 -21.24
CA PHE A 143 43.02 -11.48 -21.85
C PHE A 143 42.68 -11.13 -23.32
N GLY A 144 42.15 -12.08 -24.09
CA GLY A 144 41.69 -11.86 -25.46
C GLY A 144 40.48 -10.91 -25.55
N ASN A 145 39.56 -10.97 -24.59
CA ASN A 145 38.43 -10.05 -24.50
C ASN A 145 38.89 -8.64 -24.09
N LEU A 146 39.85 -8.54 -23.16
CA LEU A 146 40.47 -7.27 -22.77
C LEU A 146 41.23 -6.63 -23.94
N ALA A 147 41.96 -7.41 -24.72
CA ALA A 147 42.66 -6.97 -25.93
C ALA A 147 41.70 -6.50 -27.05
N LYS A 148 40.47 -7.02 -27.08
CA LYS A 148 39.41 -6.56 -28.01
C LYS A 148 38.67 -5.31 -27.53
N ALA A 149 38.52 -5.13 -26.21
CA ALA A 149 37.77 -4.01 -25.62
C ALA A 149 38.64 -2.78 -25.32
N GLY A 150 39.96 -2.95 -25.12
CA GLY A 150 40.88 -1.86 -24.78
C GLY A 150 41.94 -1.63 -25.87
N ASN A 151 41.82 -0.54 -26.63
CA ASN A 151 42.89 -0.04 -27.53
C ASN A 151 44.03 0.68 -26.75
N THR A 152 44.27 0.31 -25.49
CA THR A 152 45.33 0.90 -24.68
C THR A 152 46.23 -0.22 -24.20
N LEU A 153 47.38 -0.32 -24.84
CA LEU A 153 48.49 -1.18 -24.48
C LEU A 153 48.99 -0.78 -23.07
N ILE A 154 48.43 -1.37 -22.02
CA ILE A 154 49.02 -1.30 -20.68
C ILE A 154 50.11 -2.37 -20.63
N VAL A 155 51.27 -2.02 -21.16
CA VAL A 155 52.53 -2.71 -20.80
C VAL A 155 52.92 -2.16 -19.42
N PRO A 156 53.15 -3.01 -18.41
CA PRO A 156 53.72 -2.56 -17.14
C PRO A 156 55.04 -1.84 -17.44
N ALA A 157 55.15 -0.57 -17.05
CA ALA A 157 56.33 0.25 -17.32
C ALA A 157 57.61 -0.27 -16.63
N ASN A 158 57.49 -1.23 -15.72
CA ASN A 158 58.62 -1.84 -15.01
C ASN A 158 58.64 -3.36 -15.22
N LEU A 159 59.37 -3.84 -16.24
CA LEU A 159 59.70 -5.27 -16.36
C LEU A 159 60.50 -5.79 -15.14
N SER A 160 61.10 -4.89 -14.35
CA SER A 160 61.83 -5.19 -13.12
C SER A 160 60.95 -5.72 -11.99
N ASP A 161 59.65 -5.36 -11.95
CA ASP A 161 58.72 -5.81 -10.90
C ASP A 161 58.20 -7.23 -11.11
N VAL A 162 58.22 -7.74 -12.34
CA VAL A 162 57.84 -9.13 -12.62
C VAL A 162 58.94 -10.09 -12.15
N ALA A 163 60.20 -9.73 -12.33
CA ALA A 163 61.32 -10.49 -11.79
C ALA A 163 61.34 -10.50 -10.25
N SER A 164 60.99 -9.37 -9.61
CA SER A 164 60.93 -9.28 -8.14
C SER A 164 59.75 -10.08 -7.55
N LEU A 165 58.58 -10.07 -8.22
CA LEU A 165 57.43 -10.91 -7.84
C LEU A 165 57.71 -12.40 -8.01
N VAL A 166 58.35 -12.80 -9.10
CA VAL A 166 58.77 -14.20 -9.32
C VAL A 166 59.83 -14.62 -8.30
N SER A 167 60.79 -13.74 -7.96
CA SER A 167 61.78 -14.03 -6.92
C SER A 167 61.16 -14.17 -5.52
N SER A 168 60.15 -13.35 -5.19
CA SER A 168 59.43 -13.43 -3.91
C SER A 168 58.61 -14.71 -3.82
N ALA A 169 57.94 -15.10 -4.91
CA ALA A 169 57.23 -16.39 -4.99
C ALA A 169 58.19 -17.59 -4.88
N MET A 170 59.37 -17.54 -5.50
CA MET A 170 60.40 -18.58 -5.40
C MET A 170 61.02 -18.64 -3.99
N THR A 171 61.12 -17.51 -3.28
CA THR A 171 61.64 -17.46 -1.90
C THR A 171 60.65 -18.06 -0.90
N VAL A 172 59.34 -17.83 -1.09
CA VAL A 172 58.29 -18.49 -0.30
C VAL A 172 58.30 -20.00 -0.55
N ILE A 173 58.53 -20.44 -1.79
CA ILE A 173 58.67 -21.87 -2.14
C ILE A 173 59.93 -22.51 -1.52
N ASN A 174 61.05 -21.79 -1.46
CA ASN A 174 62.28 -22.29 -0.86
C ASN A 174 62.22 -22.35 0.67
N ASN A 175 61.48 -21.46 1.31
CA ASN A 175 61.25 -21.48 2.76
C ASN A 175 60.23 -22.54 3.22
N VAL A 176 59.56 -23.23 2.28
CA VAL A 176 58.62 -24.34 2.55
C VAL A 176 59.28 -25.72 2.31
N ARG A 177 60.61 -25.79 2.18
CA ARG A 177 61.33 -27.07 2.26
C ARG A 177 61.37 -27.55 3.73
N PRO A 178 60.78 -28.71 4.06
CA PRO A 178 60.80 -29.23 5.43
C PRO A 178 62.20 -29.69 5.81
N ALA A 179 62.64 -29.29 7.00
CA ALA A 179 63.79 -29.88 7.67
C ALA A 179 63.44 -31.31 8.07
N THR A 180 63.97 -32.30 7.36
CA THR A 180 63.99 -33.69 7.83
C THR A 180 65.30 -34.37 7.47
N SER A 181 66.11 -34.66 8.49
CA SER A 181 66.94 -35.85 8.54
C SER A 181 67.11 -36.29 10.00
N PRO A 182 67.05 -37.59 10.30
CA PRO A 182 66.58 -38.11 11.57
C PRO A 182 67.71 -38.60 12.49
N THR A 183 67.53 -38.42 13.80
CA THR A 183 68.36 -39.00 14.86
C THR A 183 68.04 -40.49 15.01
N ALA A 184 69.06 -41.34 14.84
CA ALA A 184 68.99 -42.79 15.03
C ALA A 184 68.75 -43.19 16.49
N PRO A 185 68.09 -44.34 16.76
CA PRO A 185 67.95 -44.86 18.12
C PRO A 185 69.16 -45.76 18.47
N LYS A 186 69.72 -45.59 19.67
CA LYS A 186 70.57 -46.61 20.30
C LYS A 186 69.76 -47.35 21.36
N SER A 187 69.63 -48.65 21.13
CA SER A 187 69.16 -49.69 22.04
C SER A 187 70.24 -50.12 23.04
N ALA A 188 69.78 -50.47 24.25
CA ALA A 188 70.38 -51.38 25.25
C ALA A 188 71.71 -50.90 25.89
N GLN A 189 71.85 -50.81 27.21
CA GLN A 189 71.75 -51.83 28.26
C GLN A 189 71.73 -51.17 29.64
#